data_AF-A0A2V9PT03-F1
#
_entry.id   AF-A0A2V9PT03-F1
#
_cell.length_a   1.000
_cell.length_b   1.000
_cell.length_c   1.000
_cell.angle_alpha   90.00
_cell.angle_beta   90.00
_cell.angle_gamma   90.00
#
_symmetry.space_group_name_H-M   'P 1'
#
loop_
_entity.id
_entity.type
_entity.pdbx_description
1 polymer ?
#
loop_
_entity_poly.entity_id
_entity_poly.type
_entity_poly.pdbx_seq_one_letter_code
_entity_poly.pdbx_strand_id
1 'polypeptide(L)'
;MKYRKMGSLVAGFALSTTLLVSTPPRASANDDERAECRSRVEKAQEHYRHELREHGKHSAKADEARGKLKEEFEKCWTNDHAWYDPDRQEWRTDRDWNHHYDWDRDRDRDDH
;
A
#
# COMPACT_ATOMS: atom_id res chain seq x y z
N MET A 1 23.46 -73.62 37.34
CA MET A 1 24.59 -72.91 36.69
C MET A 1 24.13 -71.50 36.32
N LYS A 2 24.98 -70.51 36.58
CA LYS A 2 24.82 -69.07 36.32
C LYS A 2 24.82 -68.77 34.82
N TYR A 3 23.93 -67.90 34.30
CA TYR A 3 24.21 -66.95 33.19
C TYR A 3 23.18 -65.79 33.29
N ARG A 4 23.52 -64.67 33.96
CA ARG A 4 24.13 -63.41 33.45
C ARG A 4 23.19 -62.54 32.60
N LYS A 5 22.80 -61.40 33.21
CA LYS A 5 22.36 -60.13 32.61
C LYS A 5 23.04 -59.84 31.27
N MET A 6 22.28 -59.40 30.25
CA MET A 6 22.53 -58.36 29.22
C MET A 6 21.25 -58.31 28.34
N GLY A 7 20.68 -57.20 27.88
CA GLY A 7 21.13 -55.82 27.83
C GLY A 7 19.97 -54.90 27.44
N SER A 8 20.21 -53.62 27.67
CA SER A 8 19.39 -52.47 27.33
C SER A 8 19.36 -52.20 25.81
N LEU A 9 18.56 -51.21 25.41
CA LEU A 9 18.55 -50.46 24.13
C LEU A 9 17.69 -51.10 23.02
N VAL A 10 16.88 -50.41 22.21
CA VAL A 10 16.91 -49.01 21.75
C VAL A 10 15.47 -48.55 21.45
N ALA A 11 15.01 -47.46 22.07
CA ALA A 11 13.88 -46.70 21.56
C ALA A 11 14.38 -45.86 20.37
N GLY A 12 14.13 -46.34 19.15
CA GLY A 12 14.50 -45.62 17.92
C GLY A 12 13.39 -44.65 17.54
N PHE A 13 13.56 -43.36 17.86
CA PHE A 13 12.72 -42.29 17.33
C PHE A 13 13.02 -42.14 15.83
N ALA A 14 12.06 -42.50 14.97
CA ALA A 14 12.12 -42.23 13.54
C ALA A 14 11.94 -40.72 13.30
N LEU A 15 13.04 -40.00 13.08
CA LEU A 15 13.01 -38.60 12.68
C LEU A 15 12.61 -38.51 11.21
N SER A 16 11.33 -38.21 10.95
CA SER A 16 10.83 -37.85 9.62
C SER A 16 11.21 -36.40 9.34
N THR A 17 12.23 -36.18 8.50
CA THR A 17 12.61 -34.87 8.01
C THR A 17 11.82 -34.53 6.75
N THR A 18 10.59 -34.03 6.91
CA THR A 18 9.87 -33.35 5.82
C THR A 18 10.58 -32.04 5.53
N LEU A 19 11.36 -32.00 4.44
CA LEU A 19 11.84 -30.79 3.81
C LEU A 19 10.64 -30.00 3.28
N LEU A 20 10.08 -29.13 4.10
CA LEU A 20 9.20 -28.07 3.64
C LEU A 20 10.05 -27.16 2.77
N VAL A 21 9.80 -27.18 1.47
CA VAL A 21 10.29 -26.16 0.54
C VAL A 21 9.65 -24.85 0.97
N SER A 22 10.36 -24.11 1.82
CA SER A 22 10.00 -22.76 2.24
C SER A 22 10.15 -21.85 1.03
N THR A 23 9.08 -21.71 0.25
CA THR A 23 8.94 -20.61 -0.70
C THR A 23 9.01 -19.33 0.14
N PRO A 24 10.03 -18.47 -0.01
CA PRO A 24 10.07 -17.22 0.74
C PRO A 24 8.85 -16.39 0.36
N PRO A 25 8.16 -15.77 1.33
CA PRO A 25 7.01 -14.95 1.03
C PRO A 25 7.49 -13.76 0.18
N ARG A 26 6.99 -13.65 -1.05
CA ARG A 26 7.10 -12.44 -1.87
C ARG A 26 6.29 -11.26 -1.30
N ALA A 27 5.99 -11.27 0.00
CA ALA A 27 5.11 -10.32 0.65
C ALA A 27 5.81 -9.01 1.02
N SER A 28 7.14 -9.00 1.23
CA SER A 28 7.84 -7.78 1.68
C SER A 28 7.83 -6.66 0.64
N ALA A 29 8.12 -6.96 -0.63
CA ALA A 29 8.26 -5.91 -1.65
C ALA A 29 6.95 -5.15 -1.88
N ASN A 30 5.81 -5.86 -1.91
CA ASN A 30 4.50 -5.25 -2.12
C ASN A 30 4.06 -4.43 -0.89
N ASP A 31 4.38 -4.90 0.33
CA ASP A 31 4.07 -4.16 1.55
C ASP A 31 4.92 -2.89 1.69
N ASP A 32 6.19 -2.95 1.29
CA ASP A 32 7.10 -1.80 1.26
C ASP A 32 6.66 -0.76 0.22
N GLU A 33 6.32 -1.19 -1.00
CA GLU A 33 5.81 -0.33 -2.07
C GLU A 33 4.48 0.33 -1.67
N ARG A 34 3.57 -0.42 -1.03
CA ARG A 34 2.33 0.12 -0.48
C ARG A 34 2.61 1.14 0.62
N ALA A 35 3.54 0.88 1.53
CA ALA A 35 3.90 1.82 2.58
C ALA A 35 4.49 3.12 2.02
N GLU A 36 5.34 3.04 1.00
CA GLU A 36 5.87 4.20 0.29
C GLU A 36 4.76 5.00 -0.41
N CYS A 37 3.86 4.31 -1.11
CA CYS A 37 2.71 4.92 -1.76
C CYS A 37 1.82 5.67 -0.78
N ARG A 38 1.48 5.05 0.35
CA ARG A 38 0.74 5.69 1.44
C ARG A 38 1.42 6.97 1.89
N SER A 39 2.71 6.90 2.22
CA SER A 39 3.48 8.04 2.72
C SER A 39 3.51 9.21 1.73
N ARG A 40 3.71 8.91 0.43
CA ARG A 40 3.75 9.93 -0.64
C ARG A 40 2.39 10.60 -0.84
N VAL A 41 1.32 9.81 -0.84
CA VAL A 41 -0.06 10.30 -0.93
C VAL A 41 -0.41 11.18 0.26
N GLU A 42 -0.11 10.75 1.48
CA GLU A 42 -0.40 11.51 2.70
C GLU A 42 0.31 12.87 2.68
N LYS A 43 1.58 12.90 2.28
CA LYS A 43 2.36 14.13 2.13
C LYS A 43 1.79 15.05 1.04
N ALA A 44 1.40 14.49 -0.10
CA ALA A 44 0.79 15.26 -1.19
C ALA A 44 -0.57 15.82 -0.78
N GLN A 45 -1.37 15.06 -0.02
CA GLN A 45 -2.66 15.48 0.51
C GLN A 45 -2.50 16.61 1.54
N GLU A 46 -1.50 16.52 2.42
CA GLU A 46 -1.19 17.60 3.37
C GLU A 46 -0.80 18.89 2.65
N HIS A 47 0.06 18.78 1.62
CA HIS A 47 0.44 19.92 0.80
C HIS A 47 -0.78 20.50 0.08
N TYR A 48 -1.62 19.68 -0.55
CA TYR A 48 -2.86 20.14 -1.17
C TYR A 48 -3.77 20.87 -0.19
N ARG A 49 -3.99 20.31 1.01
CA ARG A 49 -4.76 20.97 2.07
C ARG A 49 -4.12 22.27 2.55
N HIS A 50 -2.80 22.38 2.57
CA HIS A 50 -2.11 23.62 2.90
C HIS A 50 -2.35 24.68 1.83
N GLU A 51 -2.09 24.38 0.56
CA GLU A 51 -2.32 25.31 -0.57
C GLU A 51 -3.81 25.72 -0.66
N LEU A 52 -4.74 24.80 -0.40
CA LEU A 52 -6.16 25.10 -0.29
C LEU A 52 -6.49 26.12 0.80
N ARG A 53 -5.82 26.05 1.96
CA ARG A 53 -6.05 26.98 3.08
C ARG A 53 -5.43 28.35 2.82
N GLU A 54 -4.22 28.39 2.28
CA GLU A 54 -3.46 29.62 2.08
C GLU A 54 -3.94 30.41 0.85
N HIS A 55 -4.22 29.72 -0.26
CA HIS A 55 -4.50 30.35 -1.54
C HIS A 55 -5.94 30.16 -2.02
N GLY A 56 -6.68 29.25 -1.40
CA GLY A 56 -8.06 28.94 -1.79
C GLY A 56 -8.15 27.91 -2.91
N LYS A 57 -9.36 27.36 -3.06
CA LYS A 57 -9.66 26.23 -3.96
C LYS A 57 -9.32 26.47 -5.43
N HIS A 58 -9.48 27.70 -5.91
CA HIS A 58 -9.32 28.08 -7.32
C HIS A 58 -7.99 28.77 -7.61
N SER A 59 -7.02 28.60 -6.73
CA SER A 59 -5.68 29.14 -6.96
C SER A 59 -4.87 28.20 -7.84
N ALA A 60 -4.01 28.77 -8.69
CA ALA A 60 -3.06 27.99 -9.47
C ALA A 60 -2.19 27.06 -8.60
N LYS A 61 -1.96 27.44 -7.33
CA LYS A 61 -1.23 26.64 -6.35
C LYS A 61 -2.01 25.42 -5.86
N ALA A 62 -3.29 25.59 -5.54
CA ALA A 62 -4.16 24.46 -5.20
C ALA A 62 -4.34 23.51 -6.40
N ASP A 63 -4.46 24.05 -7.61
CA ASP A 63 -4.54 23.25 -8.84
C ASP A 63 -3.25 22.46 -9.11
N GLU A 64 -2.08 23.10 -8.93
CA GLU A 64 -0.77 22.45 -9.04
C GLU A 64 -0.63 21.31 -8.01
N ALA A 65 -0.98 21.57 -6.74
CA ALA A 65 -0.92 20.58 -5.68
C ALA A 65 -1.90 19.43 -5.90
N ARG A 66 -3.11 19.70 -6.42
CA ARG A 66 -4.06 18.67 -6.86
C ARG A 66 -3.47 17.81 -7.97
N GLY A 67 -2.84 18.42 -8.97
CA GLY A 67 -2.17 17.71 -10.06
C GLY A 67 -1.11 16.74 -9.54
N LYS A 68 -0.27 17.18 -8.59
CA LYS A 68 0.73 16.33 -7.94
C LYS A 68 0.10 15.18 -7.17
N LEU A 69 -0.94 15.45 -6.37
CA LEU A 69 -1.66 14.40 -5.63
C LEU A 69 -2.22 13.32 -6.58
N LYS A 70 -2.80 13.73 -7.70
CA LYS A 70 -3.29 12.81 -8.73
C LYS A 70 -2.17 11.99 -9.37
N GLU A 71 -1.03 12.60 -9.66
CA GLU A 71 0.14 11.89 -10.19
C GLU A 71 0.63 10.79 -9.22
N GLU A 72 0.58 11.07 -7.91
CA GLU A 72 0.92 10.08 -6.89
C GLU A 72 -0.08 8.92 -6.86
N PHE A 73 -1.39 9.17 -6.97
CA PHE A 73 -2.39 8.12 -7.12
C PHE A 73 -2.15 7.26 -8.37
N GLU A 74 -1.84 7.88 -9.51
CA GLU A 74 -1.56 7.17 -10.76
C GLU A 74 -0.32 6.26 -10.66
N LYS A 75 0.73 6.73 -9.97
CA LYS A 75 1.93 5.90 -9.70
C LYS A 75 1.58 4.68 -8.86
N CYS A 76 0.82 4.87 -7.79
CA CYS A 76 0.40 3.77 -6.92
C CYS A 76 -0.51 2.78 -7.64
N TRP A 77 -1.44 3.29 -8.45
CA TRP A 77 -2.30 2.47 -9.27
C TRP A 77 -1.52 1.66 -10.32
N THR A 78 -0.53 2.27 -10.97
CA THR A 78 0.27 1.57 -11.99
C THR A 78 1.03 0.38 -11.40
N ASN A 79 1.47 0.48 -10.16
CA ASN A 79 2.23 -0.58 -9.49
C ASN A 79 1.31 -1.68 -8.93
N ASP A 80 0.24 -1.31 -8.21
CA ASP A 80 -0.52 -2.27 -7.40
C ASP A 80 -2.03 -2.33 -7.76
N HIS A 81 -2.48 -1.56 -8.76
CA HIS A 81 -3.91 -1.39 -9.10
C HIS A 81 -4.77 -1.00 -7.89
N ALA A 82 -4.16 -0.30 -6.95
CA ALA A 82 -4.79 0.21 -5.77
C ALA A 82 -4.22 1.60 -5.45
N TRP A 83 -5.04 2.42 -4.81
CA TRP A 83 -4.61 3.72 -4.31
C TRP A 83 -5.05 3.86 -2.85
N TYR A 84 -4.28 4.60 -2.07
CA TYR A 84 -4.61 4.85 -0.67
C TYR A 84 -5.45 6.11 -0.56
N ASP A 85 -6.64 6.01 0.03
CA ASP A 85 -7.51 7.14 0.34
C ASP A 85 -7.07 7.75 1.68
N PRO A 86 -6.46 8.95 1.70
CA PRO A 86 -6.00 9.58 2.94
C PRO A 86 -7.14 10.18 3.77
N ASP A 87 -8.32 10.40 3.19
CA ASP A 87 -9.49 10.91 3.92
C ASP A 87 -10.17 9.76 4.70
N ARG A 88 -10.17 8.55 4.14
CA ARG A 88 -10.73 7.33 4.77
C ARG A 88 -9.69 6.42 5.43
N GLN A 89 -8.41 6.68 5.20
CA GLN A 89 -7.28 5.86 5.64
C GLN A 89 -7.38 4.40 5.17
N GLU A 90 -7.91 4.17 3.97
CA GLU A 90 -8.16 2.84 3.42
C GLU A 90 -7.56 2.66 2.03
N TRP A 91 -7.23 1.42 1.67
CA TRP A 91 -6.84 1.09 0.30
C TRP A 91 -8.09 0.86 -0.56
N ARG A 92 -8.13 1.55 -1.69
CA ARG A 92 -9.20 1.50 -2.69
C ARG A 92 -8.67 0.77 -3.92
N THR A 93 -9.46 -0.16 -4.45
CA THR A 93 -9.16 -0.89 -5.69
C THR A 93 -9.95 -0.38 -6.89
N ASP A 94 -10.77 0.65 -6.69
CA ASP A 94 -11.50 1.32 -7.75
C ASP A 94 -10.74 2.57 -8.18
N ARG A 95 -10.71 2.87 -9.48
CA ARG A 95 -10.05 4.07 -10.03
C ARG A 95 -10.93 5.32 -9.92
N ASP A 96 -11.39 5.61 -8.71
CA ASP A 96 -12.39 6.64 -8.39
C ASP A 96 -11.81 7.94 -7.80
N TRP A 97 -10.49 8.05 -7.60
CA TRP A 97 -9.86 9.27 -7.08
C TRP A 97 -10.17 10.52 -7.92
N ASN A 98 -10.32 10.39 -9.23
CA ASN A 98 -10.70 11.52 -10.07
C ASN A 98 -12.05 12.12 -9.62
N HIS A 99 -13.04 11.31 -9.27
CA HIS A 99 -14.32 11.84 -8.78
C HIS A 99 -14.18 12.51 -7.41
N HIS A 100 -13.28 12.02 -6.56
CA HIS A 100 -13.04 12.54 -5.22
C HIS A 100 -12.26 13.85 -5.18
N TYR A 101 -11.48 14.18 -6.22
CA TYR A 101 -10.60 15.34 -6.22
C TYR A 101 -10.79 16.29 -7.42
N ASP A 102 -11.52 15.90 -8.48
CA ASP A 102 -11.80 16.70 -9.69
C ASP A 102 -13.14 17.47 -9.58
N TRP A 103 -13.27 18.31 -8.56
CA TRP A 103 -14.50 19.10 -8.31
C TRP A 103 -14.60 20.40 -9.11
N ASP A 104 -13.69 20.67 -10.07
CA ASP A 104 -13.56 22.00 -10.70
C ASP A 104 -13.73 22.01 -12.23
N ARG A 105 -14.08 20.89 -12.87
CA ARG A 105 -14.24 20.85 -14.33
C ARG A 105 -15.44 21.61 -14.89
N ASP A 106 -16.36 22.07 -14.04
CA ASP A 106 -17.65 22.63 -14.46
C ASP A 106 -17.70 24.17 -14.55
N ARG A 107 -16.62 24.91 -14.23
CA ARG A 107 -16.69 26.39 -14.24
C ARG A 107 -16.36 27.08 -15.56
N ASP A 108 -15.68 26.42 -16.49
CA ASP A 108 -15.28 27.07 -17.74
C ASP A 108 -16.38 27.07 -18.82
N ARG A 109 -17.64 26.79 -18.45
CA ARG A 109 -18.76 26.67 -19.41
C ARG A 109 -19.81 27.78 -19.35
N ASP A 110 -19.55 28.88 -18.63
CA ASP A 110 -20.52 29.98 -18.45
C ASP A 110 -20.05 31.35 -19.01
N ASP A 111 -19.03 31.41 -19.88
CA ASP A 111 -18.52 32.66 -20.50
C ASP A 111 -18.66 32.73 -22.04
N HIS A 112 -19.78 32.27 -22.60
CA HIS A 112 -20.13 32.50 -24.02
C HIS A 112 -21.53 33.08 -24.23
#